data_AF-A0ABD3EXK5-F1
#
_entry.id   AF-A0ABD3EXK5-F1
#
_cell.length_a   1.000
_cell.length_b   1.000
_cell.length_c   1.000
_cell.angle_alpha   90.00
_cell.angle_beta   90.00
_cell.angle_gamma   90.00
#
_symmetry.space_group_name_H-M   'P 1'
#
loop_
_entity.id
_entity.type
_entity.pdbx_description
1 polymer ?
#
loop_
_entity_poly.entity_id
_entity_poly.type
_entity_poly.pdbx_seq_one_letter_code
_entity_poly.pdbx_strand_id
1 'polypeptide(L)'
;MLSVPEQILTENEEQYGKYGLMVYSWRRAVKVTYYEYLPGLCVESVQSSTGYARASWEATVACCRRGYGILHALAWGTLLIVSTVVYVPITCYNIVVYLLCGGLGVAISVVLFETANLHFVWTSNGIWVGGVVLVTGLLAHIWHQDGGAGALCQLEPRTVLENALASAQKGARTRSCMEAASLRKLRQGAVEVV
;
A
#
# COMPACT_ATOMS: atom_id res chain seq x y z
N MET A 1 -10.25 -16.46 -57.95
CA MET A 1 -9.91 -17.54 -58.92
C MET A 1 -10.30 -18.91 -58.36
N LEU A 2 -11.60 -19.21 -58.24
CA LEU A 2 -12.11 -20.48 -57.71
C LEU A 2 -13.44 -20.93 -58.34
N SER A 3 -13.89 -20.28 -59.42
CA SER A 3 -15.13 -20.62 -60.14
C SER A 3 -14.97 -21.78 -61.14
N VAL A 4 -13.73 -22.15 -61.46
CA VAL A 4 -13.40 -23.21 -62.44
C VAL A 4 -13.82 -24.65 -62.03
N PRO A 5 -13.91 -25.05 -60.74
CA PRO A 5 -14.32 -26.42 -60.39
C PRO A 5 -15.83 -26.67 -60.52
N GLU A 6 -16.65 -25.63 -60.57
CA GLU A 6 -18.12 -25.74 -60.49
C GLU A 6 -18.73 -26.32 -61.79
N GLN A 7 -18.13 -25.99 -62.94
CA GLN A 7 -18.54 -26.52 -64.25
C GLN A 7 -18.07 -27.96 -64.47
N ILE A 8 -16.86 -28.31 -64.02
CA ILE A 8 -16.29 -29.65 -64.24
C ILE A 8 -17.02 -30.72 -63.41
N LEU A 9 -17.60 -30.34 -62.27
CA LEU A 9 -18.36 -31.24 -61.37
C LEU A 9 -19.82 -31.41 -61.77
N THR A 10 -20.42 -30.43 -62.46
CA THR A 10 -21.77 -30.53 -63.02
C THR A 10 -21.79 -31.32 -64.33
N GLU A 11 -20.71 -31.26 -65.10
CA GLU A 11 -20.57 -31.99 -66.37
C GLU A 11 -20.29 -33.50 -66.19
N ASN A 12 -19.79 -33.93 -65.02
CA ASN A 12 -19.51 -35.34 -64.70
C ASN A 12 -20.48 -35.94 -63.66
N GLU A 13 -21.76 -35.56 -63.73
CA GLU A 13 -22.83 -35.98 -62.81
C GLU A 13 -23.05 -37.51 -62.82
N GLU A 14 -22.82 -38.16 -63.97
CA GLU A 14 -23.01 -39.61 -64.14
C GLU A 14 -21.94 -40.47 -63.42
N GLN A 15 -20.72 -39.97 -63.23
CA GLN A 15 -19.60 -40.80 -62.75
C GLN A 15 -19.38 -40.72 -61.23
N TYR A 16 -19.84 -39.65 -60.57
CA TYR A 16 -19.66 -39.46 -59.13
C TYR A 16 -20.96 -39.45 -58.32
N GLY A 17 -22.12 -39.36 -58.97
CA GLY A 17 -23.44 -39.50 -58.36
C GLY A 17 -23.72 -38.56 -57.18
N LYS A 18 -24.92 -38.68 -56.59
CA LYS A 18 -25.39 -37.89 -55.44
C LYS A 18 -24.41 -37.85 -54.25
N TYR A 19 -23.55 -38.87 -54.11
CA TYR A 19 -22.56 -38.96 -53.04
C TYR A 19 -21.43 -37.92 -53.17
N GLY A 20 -20.97 -37.60 -54.39
CA GLY A 20 -19.92 -36.59 -54.61
C GLY A 20 -20.37 -35.17 -54.25
N LEU A 21 -21.60 -34.82 -54.62
CA LEU A 21 -22.23 -33.54 -54.26
C LEU A 21 -22.46 -33.43 -52.75
N MET A 22 -22.86 -34.52 -52.11
CA MET A 22 -23.08 -34.55 -50.66
C MET A 22 -21.77 -34.34 -49.89
N VAL A 23 -20.69 -35.01 -50.28
CA VAL A 23 -19.36 -34.82 -49.66
C VAL A 23 -18.82 -33.41 -49.91
N TYR A 24 -19.04 -32.82 -51.08
CA TYR A 24 -18.65 -31.43 -51.37
C TYR A 24 -19.44 -30.42 -50.54
N SER A 25 -20.77 -30.59 -50.43
CA SER A 25 -21.62 -29.72 -49.60
C SER A 25 -21.24 -29.81 -48.13
N TRP A 26 -20.91 -31.01 -47.63
CA TRP A 26 -20.39 -31.23 -46.29
C TRP A 26 -19.02 -30.55 -46.10
N ARG A 27 -18.12 -30.68 -47.06
CA ARG A 27 -16.80 -30.01 -47.01
C ARG A 27 -16.93 -28.49 -47.01
N ARG A 28 -17.87 -27.94 -47.78
CA ARG A 28 -18.16 -26.50 -47.81
C ARG A 28 -18.77 -26.04 -46.48
N ALA A 29 -19.71 -26.80 -45.93
CA ALA A 29 -20.29 -26.52 -44.62
C ALA A 29 -19.23 -26.55 -43.50
N VAL A 30 -18.37 -27.56 -43.48
CA VAL A 30 -17.23 -27.65 -42.55
C VAL A 30 -16.25 -26.50 -42.75
N LYS A 31 -15.95 -26.11 -44.00
CA LYS A 31 -15.04 -24.99 -44.26
C LYS A 31 -15.62 -23.67 -43.77
N VAL A 32 -16.91 -23.42 -44.00
CA VAL A 32 -17.60 -22.20 -43.53
C VAL A 32 -17.64 -22.15 -42.00
N THR A 33 -18.00 -23.26 -41.34
CA THR A 33 -18.04 -23.28 -39.87
C THR A 33 -16.66 -23.19 -39.23
N TYR A 34 -15.62 -23.81 -39.82
CA TYR A 34 -14.30 -23.87 -39.21
C TYR A 34 -13.38 -22.71 -39.58
N TYR A 35 -13.49 -22.13 -40.78
CA TYR A 35 -12.61 -21.04 -41.22
C TYR A 35 -13.26 -19.66 -41.16
N GLU A 36 -14.59 -19.56 -41.22
CA GLU A 36 -15.28 -18.27 -41.23
C GLU A 36 -15.78 -17.90 -39.83
N TYR A 37 -16.34 -18.85 -39.08
CA TYR A 37 -16.84 -18.60 -37.72
C TYR A 37 -15.76 -18.68 -36.63
N LEU A 38 -14.86 -19.66 -36.71
CA LEU A 38 -13.86 -19.94 -35.66
C LEU A 38 -12.87 -18.78 -35.41
N PRO A 39 -12.30 -18.10 -36.43
CA PRO A 39 -11.42 -16.95 -36.17
C PRO A 39 -12.19 -15.74 -35.64
N GLY A 40 -13.43 -15.53 -36.07
CA GLY A 40 -14.30 -14.48 -35.53
C GLY A 40 -14.57 -14.70 -34.04
N LEU A 41 -14.96 -15.92 -33.66
CA LEU A 41 -15.20 -16.29 -32.27
C LEU A 41 -13.93 -16.18 -31.40
N CYS A 42 -12.78 -16.58 -31.95
CA CYS A 42 -11.50 -16.43 -31.25
C CYS A 42 -11.14 -14.95 -31.05
N VAL A 43 -11.33 -14.09 -32.05
CA VAL A 43 -11.06 -12.65 -31.92
C VAL A 43 -12.01 -12.00 -30.91
N GLU A 44 -13.30 -12.31 -30.94
CA GLU A 44 -14.26 -11.80 -29.96
C GLU A 44 -13.97 -12.32 -28.55
N SER A 45 -13.61 -13.61 -28.41
CA SER A 45 -13.22 -14.19 -27.11
C SER A 45 -11.94 -13.56 -26.55
N VAL A 46 -10.96 -13.25 -27.41
CA VAL A 46 -9.71 -12.59 -27.01
C VAL A 46 -9.96 -11.13 -26.65
N GLN A 47 -10.77 -10.41 -27.45
CA GLN A 47 -11.14 -9.03 -27.14
C GLN A 47 -11.94 -8.93 -25.82
N SER A 48 -12.88 -9.85 -25.61
CA SER A 48 -13.64 -9.95 -24.37
C SER A 48 -12.74 -10.24 -23.17
N SER A 49 -11.88 -11.26 -23.28
CA SER A 49 -10.95 -11.65 -22.21
C SER A 49 -9.95 -10.55 -21.85
N THR A 50 -9.40 -9.86 -22.86
CA THR A 50 -8.48 -8.74 -22.62
C THR A 50 -9.18 -7.53 -22.00
N GLY A 51 -10.44 -7.28 -22.35
CA GLY A 51 -11.29 -6.29 -21.69
C GLY A 51 -11.50 -6.59 -20.21
N TYR A 52 -11.89 -7.82 -19.86
CA TYR A 52 -12.06 -8.24 -18.47
C TYR A 52 -10.75 -8.24 -17.68
N ALA A 53 -9.65 -8.69 -18.28
CA ALA A 53 -8.33 -8.66 -17.67
C ALA A 53 -7.86 -7.22 -17.38
N ARG A 54 -8.15 -6.30 -18.28
CA ARG A 54 -7.83 -4.88 -18.09
C ARG A 54 -8.69 -4.25 -16.99
N ALA A 55 -9.99 -4.50 -17.00
CA ALA A 55 -10.90 -3.99 -15.98
C ALA A 55 -10.57 -4.54 -14.58
N SER A 56 -10.24 -5.83 -14.47
CA SER A 56 -9.83 -6.45 -13.21
C SER A 56 -8.48 -5.93 -12.72
N TRP A 57 -7.53 -5.69 -13.63
CA TRP A 57 -6.25 -5.06 -13.31
C TRP A 57 -6.44 -3.63 -12.81
N GLU A 58 -7.26 -2.82 -13.50
CA GLU A 58 -7.56 -1.45 -13.10
C GLU A 58 -8.26 -1.39 -11.73
N ALA A 59 -9.17 -2.32 -11.45
CA ALA A 59 -9.81 -2.47 -10.15
C ALA A 59 -8.81 -2.87 -9.05
N THR A 60 -7.87 -3.78 -9.37
CA THR A 60 -6.84 -4.25 -8.45
C THR A 60 -5.87 -3.12 -8.09
N VAL A 61 -5.39 -2.37 -9.08
CA VAL A 61 -4.52 -1.20 -8.87
C VAL A 61 -5.24 -0.13 -8.06
N ALA A 62 -6.53 0.12 -8.32
CA ALA A 62 -7.33 1.05 -7.53
C ALA A 62 -7.47 0.61 -6.07
N CYS A 63 -7.68 -0.69 -5.82
CA CYS A 63 -7.76 -1.27 -4.48
C CYS A 63 -6.42 -1.16 -3.74
N CYS A 64 -5.32 -1.56 -4.39
CA CYS A 64 -3.96 -1.44 -3.85
C CYS A 64 -3.60 0.01 -3.52
N ARG A 65 -3.97 0.98 -4.36
CA ARG A 65 -3.69 2.41 -4.11
C ARG A 65 -4.42 2.94 -2.89
N ARG A 66 -5.65 2.47 -2.64
CA ARG A 66 -6.42 2.83 -1.43
C ARG A 66 -5.82 2.16 -0.18
N GLY A 67 -5.45 0.88 -0.28
CA GLY A 67 -4.81 0.15 0.81
C GLY A 67 -3.46 0.73 1.23
N TYR A 68 -2.64 1.14 0.25
CA TYR A 68 -1.34 1.76 0.51
C TYR A 68 -1.47 3.06 1.33
N GLY A 69 -2.48 3.89 1.06
CA GLY A 69 -2.71 5.11 1.83
C GLY A 69 -3.03 4.84 3.30
N ILE A 70 -3.82 3.79 3.58
CA ILE A 70 -4.17 3.37 4.94
C ILE A 70 -2.94 2.79 5.66
N LEU A 71 -2.21 1.89 5.01
CA LEU A 71 -0.99 1.30 5.58
C LEU A 71 0.07 2.37 5.87
N HIS A 72 0.24 3.32 4.97
CA HIS A 72 1.17 4.44 5.15
C HIS A 72 0.75 5.34 6.31
N ALA A 73 -0.54 5.67 6.43
CA ALA A 73 -1.06 6.44 7.56
C ALA A 73 -0.91 5.70 8.90
N LEU A 74 -1.19 4.39 8.92
CA LEU A 74 -0.97 3.55 10.09
C LEU A 74 0.50 3.49 10.48
N ALA A 75 1.41 3.33 9.52
CA ALA A 75 2.85 3.30 9.77
C ALA A 75 3.36 4.61 10.39
N TRP A 76 2.92 5.77 9.88
CA TRP A 76 3.27 7.06 10.50
C TRP A 76 2.65 7.23 11.88
N GLY A 77 1.40 6.79 12.05
CA GLY A 77 0.71 6.82 13.35
C GLY A 77 1.42 5.97 14.40
N THR A 78 1.82 4.74 14.05
CA THR A 78 2.55 3.86 14.96
C THR A 78 3.92 4.42 15.31
N LEU A 79 4.66 4.98 14.34
CA LEU A 79 5.94 5.66 14.60
C LEU A 79 5.79 6.84 15.55
N LEU A 80 4.74 7.66 15.39
CA LEU A 80 4.46 8.78 16.30
C LEU A 80 4.14 8.31 17.73
N ILE A 81 3.35 7.25 17.86
CA ILE A 81 3.01 6.68 19.17
C ILE A 81 4.28 6.16 19.86
N VAL A 82 5.09 5.36 19.16
CA VAL A 82 6.34 4.80 19.70
C VAL A 82 7.29 5.93 20.12
N SER A 83 7.47 6.94 19.26
CA SER A 83 8.29 8.12 19.56
C SER A 83 7.80 8.86 20.81
N THR A 84 6.50 9.10 20.92
CA THR A 84 5.90 9.80 22.07
C THR A 84 6.04 9.01 23.37
N VAL A 85 5.80 7.70 23.32
CA VAL A 85 5.91 6.81 24.49
C VAL A 85 7.34 6.76 25.03
N VAL A 86 8.35 6.88 24.18
CA VAL A 86 9.75 6.92 24.61
C VAL A 86 10.14 8.31 25.13
N TYR A 87 9.65 9.38 24.49
CA TYR A 87 10.04 10.75 24.82
C TYR A 87 9.41 11.28 26.12
N VAL A 88 8.17 10.89 26.43
CA VAL A 88 7.46 11.34 27.63
C VAL A 88 8.19 10.94 28.92
N PRO A 89 8.58 9.66 29.13
CA PRO A 89 9.35 9.24 30.30
C PRO A 89 10.70 9.96 30.43
N ILE A 90 11.42 10.14 29.33
CA ILE A 90 12.72 10.83 29.32
C ILE A 90 12.56 12.29 29.76
N THR A 91 11.53 12.98 29.24
CA THR A 91 11.24 14.37 29.59
C THR A 91 10.82 14.49 31.06
N CYS A 92 9.95 13.60 31.53
CA CYS A 92 9.58 13.53 32.95
C CYS A 92 10.81 13.32 33.84
N TYR A 93 11.71 12.40 33.47
CA TYR A 93 12.95 12.17 34.21
C TYR A 93 13.86 13.40 34.23
N ASN A 94 14.01 14.11 33.10
CA ASN A 94 14.80 15.33 33.05
C ASN A 94 14.25 16.44 33.95
N ILE A 95 12.92 16.58 34.05
CA ILE A 95 12.28 17.53 34.98
C ILE A 95 12.59 17.13 36.43
N VAL A 96 12.51 15.85 36.76
CA VAL A 96 12.84 15.33 38.10
C VAL A 96 14.32 15.58 38.42
N VAL A 97 15.23 15.29 37.48
CA VAL A 97 16.67 15.59 37.61
C VAL A 97 16.90 17.08 37.83
N TYR A 98 16.19 17.96 37.12
CA TYR A 98 16.30 19.40 37.29
C TYR A 98 15.83 19.84 38.69
N LEU A 99 14.67 19.38 39.14
CA LEU A 99 14.11 19.68 40.46
C LEU A 99 15.01 19.19 41.61
N LEU A 100 15.70 18.07 41.40
CA LEU A 100 16.56 17.43 42.40
C LEU A 100 18.05 17.79 42.22
N CYS A 101 18.36 18.85 41.47
CA CYS A 101 19.73 19.36 41.31
C CYS A 101 20.73 18.32 40.76
N GLY A 102 20.29 17.47 39.83
CA GLY A 102 21.12 16.50 39.12
C GLY A 102 20.81 15.04 39.46
N GLY A 103 21.50 14.12 38.79
CA GLY A 103 21.29 12.67 38.94
C GLY A 103 21.57 12.14 40.35
N LEU A 104 22.51 12.77 41.07
CA LEU A 104 22.82 12.43 42.46
C LEU A 104 21.64 12.73 43.39
N GLY A 105 20.93 13.85 43.21
CA GLY A 105 19.76 14.15 44.02
C GLY A 105 18.61 13.18 43.76
N VAL A 106 18.41 12.76 42.51
CA VAL A 106 17.44 11.70 42.18
C VAL A 106 17.79 10.41 42.90
N ALA A 107 19.05 9.96 42.85
CA ALA A 107 19.49 8.75 43.55
C ALA A 107 19.26 8.84 45.07
N ILE A 108 19.61 9.98 45.67
CA ILE A 108 19.40 10.22 47.11
C ILE A 108 17.90 10.19 47.45
N SER A 109 17.04 10.79 46.61
CA SER A 109 15.59 10.80 46.83
C SER A 109 14.96 9.41 46.75
N VAL A 110 15.41 8.57 45.81
CA VAL A 110 14.91 7.19 45.67
C VAL A 110 15.33 6.36 46.88
N VAL A 111 16.59 6.48 47.32
CA VAL A 111 17.08 5.78 48.52
C VAL A 111 16.34 6.25 49.78
N LEU A 112 16.13 7.55 49.95
CA LEU A 112 15.32 8.09 51.05
C LEU A 112 13.87 7.60 51.01
N PHE A 113 13.27 7.53 49.82
CA PHE A 113 11.91 7.05 49.64
C PHE A 113 11.80 5.54 49.94
N GLU A 114 12.73 4.73 49.43
CA GLU A 114 12.76 3.29 49.69
C GLU A 114 13.05 2.97 51.16
N THR A 115 13.98 3.68 51.80
CA THR A 115 14.28 3.49 53.23
C THR A 115 13.09 3.88 54.12
N ALA A 116 12.42 5.00 53.81
CA ALA A 116 11.18 5.37 54.49
C ALA A 116 10.07 4.33 54.23
N ASN A 117 9.96 3.83 53.01
CA ASN A 117 8.96 2.82 52.65
C ASN A 117 9.20 1.47 53.35
N LEU A 118 10.45 1.05 53.54
CA LEU A 118 10.81 -0.12 54.34
C LEU A 118 10.51 0.08 55.82
N HIS A 119 10.76 1.28 56.35
CA HIS A 119 10.52 1.59 57.75
C HIS A 119 9.04 1.67 58.12
N PHE A 120 8.21 2.23 57.24
CA PHE A 120 6.79 2.46 57.49
C PHE A 120 5.87 1.45 56.79
N VAL A 121 6.41 0.55 55.95
CA VAL A 121 5.66 -0.40 55.10
C VAL A 121 4.52 0.30 54.37
N TRP A 122 4.79 1.51 53.88
CA TRP A 122 3.73 2.42 53.47
C TRP A 122 3.14 2.03 52.10
N THR A 123 3.97 1.48 51.21
CA THR A 123 3.58 1.06 49.85
C THR A 123 4.24 -0.26 49.47
N SER A 124 3.45 -1.22 48.96
CA SER A 124 3.97 -2.50 48.44
C SER A 124 4.79 -2.34 47.14
N ASN A 125 4.74 -1.16 46.52
CA ASN A 125 5.25 -0.93 45.17
C ASN A 125 6.60 -0.20 45.13
N GLY A 126 7.26 0.05 46.28
CA GLY A 126 8.51 0.83 46.34
C GLY A 126 9.61 0.31 45.39
N ILE A 127 9.78 -1.02 45.33
CA ILE A 127 10.77 -1.67 44.45
C ILE A 127 10.45 -1.42 42.96
N TRP A 128 9.17 -1.39 42.59
CA TRP A 128 8.75 -1.09 41.22
C TRP A 128 9.05 0.35 40.85
N VAL A 129 8.82 1.29 41.77
CA VAL A 129 9.11 2.72 41.55
C VAL A 129 10.61 2.93 41.36
N GLY A 130 11.45 2.35 42.21
CA GLY A 130 12.91 2.40 42.06
C GLY A 130 13.38 1.81 40.73
N GLY A 131 12.82 0.66 40.34
CA GLY A 131 13.11 0.00 39.06
C GLY A 131 12.75 0.87 37.84
N VAL A 132 11.58 1.52 37.85
CA VAL A 132 11.15 2.43 36.77
C VAL A 132 12.08 3.65 36.67
N VAL A 133 12.48 4.23 37.80
CA VAL A 133 13.40 5.38 37.81
C VAL A 133 14.79 4.98 37.30
N LEU A 134 15.29 3.81 37.67
CA LEU A 134 16.56 3.25 37.17
C LEU A 134 16.53 3.03 35.66
N VAL A 135 15.50 2.36 35.15
CA VAL A 135 15.35 2.10 33.71
C VAL A 135 15.23 3.41 32.93
N THR A 136 14.43 4.36 33.42
CA THR A 136 14.27 5.66 32.77
C THR A 136 15.56 6.49 32.83
N GLY A 137 16.31 6.42 33.93
CA GLY A 137 17.60 7.07 34.08
C GLY A 137 18.68 6.50 33.17
N LEU A 138 18.72 5.17 33.00
CA LEU A 138 19.62 4.51 32.03
C LEU A 138 19.27 4.90 30.60
N LEU A 139 17.99 4.90 30.24
CA LEU A 139 17.51 5.37 28.93
C LEU A 139 17.88 6.83 28.67
N ALA A 140 17.71 7.71 29.66
CA ALA A 140 18.08 9.11 29.57
C ALA A 140 19.61 9.30 29.47
N HIS A 141 20.40 8.47 30.17
CA HIS A 141 21.86 8.53 30.10
C HIS A 141 22.40 8.04 28.75
N ILE A 142 21.84 6.95 28.21
CA ILE A 142 22.15 6.45 26.86
C ILE A 142 21.82 7.54 25.84
N TRP A 143 20.65 8.18 25.98
CA TRP A 143 20.23 9.29 25.13
C TRP A 143 21.21 10.48 25.17
N HIS A 144 21.70 10.84 26.36
CA HIS A 144 22.64 11.96 26.51
C HIS A 144 24.06 11.64 26.01
N GLN A 145 24.51 10.38 26.15
CA GLN A 145 25.79 9.93 25.61
C GLN A 145 25.81 9.86 24.09
N ASP A 146 24.69 9.54 23.46
CA ASP A 146 24.59 9.38 22.00
C ASP A 146 24.51 10.73 21.25
N GLY A 147 24.65 11.85 21.99
CA GLY A 147 25.12 13.12 21.44
C GLY A 147 24.37 13.61 20.21
N GLY A 148 23.04 13.50 20.19
CA GLY A 148 22.19 14.17 19.20
C GLY A 148 22.38 13.81 17.72
N ALA A 149 23.25 12.87 17.34
CA ALA A 149 23.77 12.80 15.97
C ALA A 149 23.41 11.54 15.15
N GLY A 150 23.08 10.40 15.76
CA GLY A 150 23.08 9.14 15.00
C GLY A 150 21.77 8.73 14.36
N ALA A 151 20.79 8.36 15.19
CA ALA A 151 19.55 7.70 14.74
C ALA A 151 18.32 8.08 15.58
N LEU A 152 18.50 8.39 16.86
CA LEU A 152 17.42 8.71 17.79
C LEU A 152 16.87 10.15 17.65
N CYS A 153 17.66 11.12 17.17
CA CYS A 153 17.15 12.45 16.82
C CYS A 153 16.25 12.44 15.57
N GLN A 154 16.43 11.46 14.67
CA GLN A 154 15.47 11.22 13.58
C GLN A 154 14.13 10.63 14.08
N LEU A 155 14.12 10.11 15.31
CA LEU A 155 12.95 9.59 16.02
C LEU A 155 12.35 10.62 16.98
N GLU A 156 12.84 11.86 17.01
CA GLU A 156 12.23 12.93 17.80
C GLU A 156 10.78 13.13 17.32
N PRO A 157 9.79 13.23 18.22
CA PRO A 157 8.39 13.31 17.81
C PRO A 157 8.12 14.50 16.88
N ARG A 158 8.93 15.57 16.97
CA ARG A 158 8.90 16.71 16.05
C ARG A 158 9.39 16.35 14.65
N THR A 159 10.54 15.69 14.52
CA THR A 159 11.10 15.31 13.21
C THR A 159 10.24 14.24 12.53
N VAL A 160 9.71 13.27 13.30
CA VAL A 160 8.73 12.29 12.81
C VAL A 160 7.45 12.97 12.35
N LEU A 161 6.94 13.95 13.11
CA LEU A 161 5.74 14.71 12.75
C LEU A 161 5.96 15.57 11.50
N GLU A 162 7.08 16.27 11.39
CA GLU A 162 7.45 17.07 10.22
C GLU A 162 7.56 16.19 8.96
N ASN A 163 8.21 15.03 9.08
CA ASN A 163 8.33 14.08 7.98
C ASN A 163 6.96 13.48 7.60
N ALA A 164 6.12 13.13 8.57
CA ALA A 164 4.76 12.66 8.34
C ALA A 164 3.91 13.73 7.64
N LEU A 165 3.99 14.98 8.10
CA LEU A 165 3.26 16.12 7.53
C LEU A 165 3.74 16.41 6.11
N ALA A 166 5.05 16.42 5.86
CA ALA A 166 5.63 16.61 4.53
C ALA A 166 5.18 15.48 3.58
N SER A 167 5.15 14.24 4.06
CA SER A 167 4.65 13.08 3.30
C SER A 167 3.16 13.25 2.95
N ALA A 168 2.33 13.64 3.91
CA ALA A 168 0.91 13.90 3.71
C ALA A 168 0.66 15.06 2.73
N GLN A 169 1.39 16.17 2.87
CA GLN A 169 1.31 17.32 1.97
C GLN A 169 1.72 16.95 0.54
N LYS A 170 2.79 16.16 0.37
CA LYS A 170 3.20 15.66 -0.94
C LYS A 170 2.09 14.81 -1.56
N GLY A 171 1.49 13.91 -0.79
CA GLY A 171 0.34 13.11 -1.23
C GLY A 171 -0.87 13.95 -1.66
N ALA A 172 -1.21 15.00 -0.89
CA ALA A 172 -2.31 15.92 -1.21
C ALA A 172 -2.05 16.72 -2.50
N ARG A 173 -0.82 17.21 -2.70
CA ARG A 173 -0.40 17.92 -3.92
C ARG A 173 -0.51 17.01 -5.15
N THR A 174 -0.07 15.76 -5.04
CA THR A 174 -0.17 14.79 -6.14
C THR A 174 -1.63 14.53 -6.53
N ARG A 175 -2.54 14.38 -5.56
CA ARG A 175 -3.98 14.22 -5.83
C ARG A 175 -4.56 15.44 -6.55
N SER A 176 -4.28 16.65 -6.04
CA SER A 176 -4.75 17.90 -6.65
C SER A 176 -4.26 18.06 -8.09
N CYS A 177 -3.00 17.67 -8.37
CA CYS A 177 -2.44 17.69 -9.72
C CYS A 177 -3.13 16.68 -10.66
N MET A 178 -3.39 15.46 -10.17
CA MET A 178 -4.12 14.44 -10.93
C MET A 178 -5.57 14.87 -11.22
N GLU A 179 -6.26 15.47 -10.25
CA GLU A 179 -7.61 16.01 -10.44
C GLU A 179 -7.62 17.15 -11.47
N ALA A 180 -6.67 18.08 -11.38
CA ALA A 180 -6.52 19.16 -12.36
C ALA A 180 -6.23 18.62 -13.78
N ALA A 181 -5.40 17.59 -13.91
CA ALA A 181 -5.12 16.94 -15.19
C ALA A 181 -6.35 16.22 -15.76
N SER A 182 -7.12 15.53 -14.92
CA SER A 182 -8.38 14.89 -15.33
C SER A 182 -9.43 15.91 -15.78
N LEU A 183 -9.58 17.02 -15.04
CA LEU A 183 -10.48 18.12 -15.42
C LEU A 183 -10.09 18.75 -16.77
N ARG A 184 -8.79 18.92 -17.04
CA ARG A 184 -8.32 19.41 -18.34
C ARG A 184 -8.70 18.48 -19.48
N LYS A 185 -8.55 17.16 -19.31
CA LYS A 185 -8.95 16.17 -20.32
C LYS A 185 -10.45 16.21 -20.59
N LEU A 186 -11.28 16.31 -19.55
CA LEU A 186 -12.74 16.43 -19.69
C LEU A 186 -13.12 17.71 -20.43
N ARG A 187 -12.45 18.84 -20.12
CA ARG A 187 -12.69 20.11 -20.81
C ARG A 187 -12.29 20.06 -22.29
N GLN A 188 -11.18 19.41 -22.62
CA GLN A 188 -10.75 19.24 -24.02
C GLN A 188 -11.70 18.33 -24.79
N GLY A 189 -12.11 17.19 -24.21
CA GLY A 189 -13.08 16.30 -24.82
C GLY A 189 -14.47 16.93 -24.98
N ALA A 190 -14.87 17.85 -24.10
CA ALA A 190 -16.13 18.59 -24.25
C ALA A 190 -16.08 19.65 -25.38
N VAL A 191 -14.90 20.15 -25.73
CA VAL A 191 -14.71 21.12 -26.82
C VAL A 191 -14.65 20.44 -28.19
N GLU A 192 -14.20 19.19 -28.28
CA GLU A 192 -14.17 18.43 -29.55
C GLU A 192 -15.54 17.92 -30.02
N VAL A 193 -16.58 18.03 -29.18
CA VAL A 193 -17.95 17.54 -29.47
C VAL A 193 -18.89 18.68 -29.88
N VAL A 194 -18.40 19.92 -29.98
CA VAL A 194 -19.14 21.11 -30.43
C VAL A 194 -18.61 21.58 -31.77
#